data_AF-A0A2M7QU94-F1
#
_entry.id   AF-A0A2M7QU94-F1
#
_cell.length_a   1.000
_cell.length_b   1.000
_cell.length_c   1.000
_cell.angle_alpha   90.00
_cell.angle_beta   90.00
_cell.angle_gamma   90.00
#
_symmetry.space_group_name_H-M   'P 1'
#
loop_
_entity.id
_entity.type
_entity.pdbx_description
1 polymer ?
#
loop_
_entity_poly.entity_id
_entity_poly.type
_entity_poly.pdbx_seq_one_letter_code
_entity_poly.pdbx_strand_id
1 'polypeptide(L)'
;MEVLPVVLTSVLIVLALVLSIVGVQLFLVLMGVKKTLSRMNQAIDLAEEKLVSFSAPFQGLGGAVAGMKTGFKVFELFTQWLNRNKNKND
;
A
#
# COMPACT_ATOMS: atom_id res chain seq x y z
N MET A 1 9.49 52.78 -43.69
CA MET A 1 9.03 51.41 -43.34
C MET A 1 8.07 51.57 -42.16
N GLU A 2 6.84 51.08 -42.29
CA GLU A 2 5.87 51.15 -41.19
C GLU A 2 6.33 50.24 -40.05
N VAL A 3 6.56 50.84 -38.88
CA VAL A 3 7.15 50.15 -37.70
C VAL A 3 6.13 49.23 -37.03
N LEU A 4 4.84 49.57 -37.09
CA LEU A 4 3.73 48.83 -36.49
C LEU A 4 3.61 47.38 -37.01
N PRO A 5 3.54 47.13 -38.34
CA PRO A 5 3.47 45.78 -38.89
C PRO A 5 4.65 44.90 -38.48
N VAL A 6 5.87 45.46 -38.55
CA VAL A 6 7.11 44.71 -38.25
C VAL A 6 7.13 44.23 -36.80
N VAL A 7 6.76 45.10 -35.86
CA VAL A 7 6.71 44.76 -34.43
C VAL A 7 5.65 43.69 -34.17
N LEU A 8 4.43 43.86 -34.70
CA LEU A 8 3.34 42.90 -34.55
C LEU A 8 3.69 41.52 -35.09
N THR A 9 4.30 41.46 -36.28
CA THR A 9 4.75 40.18 -36.86
C THR A 9 5.81 39.51 -35.99
N SER A 10 6.76 40.27 -35.43
CA SER A 10 7.78 39.68 -34.55
C SER A 10 7.18 39.08 -33.27
N VAL A 11 6.22 39.77 -32.65
CA VAL A 11 5.55 39.31 -31.43
C VAL A 11 4.75 38.05 -31.72
N LEU A 12 4.04 37.99 -32.85
CA LEU A 12 3.29 36.80 -33.27
C LEU A 12 4.20 35.58 -33.46
N ILE A 13 5.37 35.75 -34.07
CA ILE A 13 6.33 34.66 -34.25
C ILE A 13 6.82 34.14 -32.90
N VAL A 14 7.20 35.03 -31.99
CA VAL A 14 7.65 34.64 -30.64
C VAL A 14 6.52 33.93 -29.89
N LEU A 15 5.30 34.46 -29.96
CA LEU A 15 4.14 33.88 -29.28
C LEU A 15 3.80 32.49 -29.85
N ALA A 16 3.88 32.30 -31.17
CA ALA A 16 3.70 31.01 -31.82
C ALA A 16 4.75 29.98 -31.35
N LEU A 17 6.02 30.38 -31.25
CA LEU A 17 7.09 29.52 -30.72
C LEU A 17 6.84 29.13 -29.27
N VAL A 18 6.46 30.09 -28.41
CA VAL A 18 6.15 29.82 -27.01
C VAL A 18 4.98 28.85 -26.89
N LEU A 19 3.89 29.07 -27.64
CA LEU A 19 2.74 28.16 -27.64
C LEU A 19 3.12 26.74 -28.12
N SER A 20 3.99 26.64 -29.13
CA SER A 20 4.50 25.35 -29.60
C SER A 20 5.27 24.60 -28.49
N ILE A 21 6.18 25.28 -27.79
CA ILE A 21 6.96 24.70 -26.69
C ILE A 21 6.04 24.27 -25.54
N VAL A 22 5.09 25.13 -25.15
CA VAL A 22 4.13 24.82 -24.07
C VAL A 22 3.25 23.64 -24.45
N GLY A 23 2.83 23.53 -25.70
CA GLY A 23 2.06 22.38 -26.19
C GLY A 23 2.81 21.06 -26.02
N VAL A 24 4.10 21.04 -26.39
CA VAL A 24 4.96 19.85 -26.20
C VAL A 24 5.17 19.56 -24.72
N GLN A 25 5.44 20.58 -23.90
CA GLN A 25 5.60 20.41 -22.44
C GLN A 25 4.34 19.82 -21.81
N LEU A 26 3.16 20.33 -22.16
CA LEU A 26 1.90 19.84 -21.64
C LEU A 26 1.66 18.38 -22.03
N PHE A 27 1.99 18.00 -23.26
CA PHE A 27 1.90 16.60 -23.70
C PHE A 27 2.80 15.67 -22.88
N LEU A 28 4.05 16.07 -22.64
CA LEU A 28 4.99 15.31 -21.80
C LEU A 28 4.51 15.21 -20.35
N VAL A 29 3.98 16.29 -19.78
CA VAL A 29 3.41 16.30 -18.42
C VAL A 29 2.22 15.35 -18.34
N LEU A 30 1.29 15.39 -19.30
CA LEU A 30 0.15 14.46 -19.35
C LEU A 30 0.62 12.99 -19.41
N MET A 31 1.66 12.71 -20.20
CA MET A 31 2.25 11.37 -20.26
C MET A 31 2.88 10.95 -18.91
N GLY A 32 3.57 11.89 -18.24
CA GLY A 32 4.10 11.69 -16.90
C GLY A 32 3.02 11.38 -15.86
N VAL A 33 1.92 12.14 -15.88
CA VAL A 33 0.79 11.94 -14.97
C VAL A 33 0.14 10.57 -15.18
N LYS A 34 -0.08 10.14 -16.43
CA LYS A 34 -0.58 8.78 -16.71
C LYS A 34 0.33 7.69 -16.13
N LYS A 35 1.65 7.86 -16.27
CA LYS A 35 2.63 6.93 -15.71
C LYS A 35 2.61 6.92 -14.18
N THR A 36 2.48 8.07 -13.54
CA THR A 36 2.36 8.21 -12.08
C THR A 36 1.09 7.54 -11.57
N LEU A 37 -0.06 7.75 -12.22
CA LEU A 37 -1.32 7.10 -11.86
C LEU A 37 -1.22 5.57 -11.97
N SER A 38 -0.60 5.07 -13.05
CA SER A 38 -0.37 3.63 -13.21
C SER A 38 0.54 3.06 -12.10
N ARG A 39 1.59 3.78 -11.70
CA ARG A 39 2.47 3.36 -10.59
C ARG A 39 1.78 3.44 -9.24
N MET A 40 0.94 4.44 -9.01
CA MET A 40 0.14 4.54 -7.79
C MET A 40 -0.83 3.37 -7.66
N ASN A 41 -1.48 2.98 -8.76
CA ASN A 41 -2.39 1.83 -8.76
C ASN A 41 -1.64 0.55 -8.35
N GLN A 42 -0.48 0.31 -8.95
CA GLN A 42 0.39 -0.82 -8.58
C GLN A 42 0.87 -0.74 -7.12
N ALA A 43 1.18 0.46 -6.62
CA ALA A 43 1.60 0.63 -5.23
C ALA A 43 0.47 0.35 -4.24
N ILE A 44 -0.77 0.70 -4.58
CA ILE A 44 -1.96 0.38 -3.78
C ILE A 44 -2.21 -1.13 -3.81
N ASP A 45 -2.15 -1.78 -4.97
CA ASP A 45 -2.31 -3.23 -5.10
C ASP A 45 -1.27 -3.99 -4.25
N LEU A 46 0.00 -3.56 -4.32
CA LEU A 46 1.07 -4.13 -3.49
C LEU A 46 0.86 -3.86 -2.00
N ALA A 47 0.36 -2.67 -1.63
CA ALA A 47 0.08 -2.34 -0.24
C ALA A 47 -1.05 -3.22 0.31
N GLU A 48 -2.10 -3.46 -0.47
CA GLU A 48 -3.21 -4.33 -0.09
C GLU A 48 -2.74 -5.78 0.13
N GLU A 49 -1.97 -6.34 -0.82
CA GLU A 49 -1.38 -7.68 -0.69
C GLU A 49 -0.48 -7.79 0.55
N LYS A 50 0.35 -6.77 0.80
CA LYS A 50 1.25 -6.74 1.95
C LYS A 50 0.52 -6.57 3.28
N LEU A 51 -0.55 -5.76 3.33
CA LEU A 51 -1.36 -5.58 4.55
C LEU A 51 -2.10 -6.87 4.92
N VAL A 52 -2.64 -7.59 3.94
CA VAL A 52 -3.23 -8.92 4.17
C VAL A 52 -2.17 -9.87 4.73
N SER A 53 -0.97 -9.90 4.13
CA SER A 53 0.13 -10.76 4.62
C SER A 53 0.66 -10.38 6.01
N PHE A 54 0.49 -9.12 6.44
CA PHE A 54 0.86 -8.66 7.78
C PHE A 54 -0.15 -9.07 8.84
N SER A 55 -1.45 -9.13 8.48
CA SER A 55 -2.51 -9.57 9.40
C SER A 55 -2.53 -11.08 9.64
N ALA A 56 -2.11 -11.87 8.65
CA ALA A 56 -2.05 -13.33 8.71
C ALA A 56 -1.22 -13.90 9.89
N PRO A 57 0.02 -13.43 10.17
CA PRO A 57 0.78 -13.91 11.32
C PRO A 57 0.15 -13.52 12.67
N PHE A 58 -0.54 -12.38 12.77
CA PHE A 58 -1.27 -12.01 13.99
C PHE A 58 -2.49 -12.91 14.25
N GLN A 59 -3.19 -13.35 13.19
CA GLN A 59 -4.25 -14.36 13.31
C GLN A 59 -3.68 -15.71 13.79
N GLY A 60 -2.50 -16.11 13.29
CA GLY A 60 -1.80 -17.31 13.75
C GLY A 60 -1.37 -17.26 15.21
N LEU A 61 -0.93 -16.09 15.70
CA LEU A 61 -0.58 -15.88 17.12
C LEU A 61 -1.80 -15.99 18.05
N GLY A 62 -2.96 -15.48 17.64
CA GLY A 62 -4.22 -15.65 18.38
C GLY A 62 -4.61 -17.13 18.53
N GLY A 63 -4.46 -17.91 17.45
CA GLY A 63 -4.68 -19.36 17.46
C GLY A 63 -3.68 -20.13 18.33
N ALA A 64 -2.40 -19.75 18.32
CA ALA A 64 -1.36 -20.37 19.13
C ALA A 64 -1.58 -20.15 20.65
N VAL A 65 -1.97 -18.94 21.05
CA VAL A 65 -2.30 -18.62 22.45
C VAL A 65 -3.54 -19.39 22.91
N ALA A 66 -4.55 -19.52 22.05
CA ALA A 66 -5.75 -20.32 22.33
C ALA A 66 -5.41 -21.82 22.49
N GLY A 67 -4.53 -22.35 21.62
CA GLY A 67 -4.02 -23.72 21.70
C GLY A 67 -3.24 -23.99 22.98
N MET A 68 -2.36 -23.06 23.37
CA MET A 68 -1.60 -23.13 24.62
C MET A 68 -2.51 -23.16 25.85
N LYS A 69 -3.51 -22.27 25.90
CA LYS A 69 -4.50 -22.22 27.00
C LYS A 69 -5.31 -23.51 27.12
N THR A 70 -5.64 -24.11 25.98
CA THR A 70 -6.33 -25.40 25.93
C THR A 70 -5.44 -26.54 26.43
N GLY A 71 -4.18 -26.59 26.00
CA GLY A 71 -3.19 -27.55 26.48
C GLY A 71 -2.97 -27.50 27.99
N PHE A 72 -2.88 -26.28 28.56
CA PHE A 72 -2.78 -26.09 30.02
C PHE A 72 -4.00 -26.63 30.77
N LYS A 73 -5.21 -26.36 30.28
CA LYS A 73 -6.44 -26.88 30.91
C LYS A 73 -6.49 -28.41 30.91
N VAL A 74 -6.11 -29.04 29.80
CA VAL A 74 -6.06 -30.51 29.70
C VAL A 74 -5.02 -31.06 30.67
N PHE A 75 -3.86 -30.41 30.78
CA PHE A 75 -2.81 -30.80 31.73
C PHE A 75 -3.24 -30.68 33.21
N GLU A 76 -3.92 -29.60 33.59
CA GLU A 76 -4.52 -29.44 34.92
C GLU A 76 -5.52 -30.55 35.24
N LEU A 77 -6.42 -30.87 34.31
CA LEU A 77 -7.40 -31.94 34.50
C LEU A 77 -6.71 -33.30 34.67
N PHE A 78 -5.65 -33.56 33.90
CA PHE A 78 -4.89 -34.82 33.97
C PHE A 78 -4.14 -34.97 35.29
N THR A 79 -3.46 -33.91 35.73
CA THR A 79 -2.75 -33.89 37.02
C THR A 79 -3.71 -33.98 38.20
N GLN A 80 -4.87 -33.32 38.12
CA GLN A 80 -5.91 -33.42 39.14
C GLN A 80 -6.49 -34.84 39.25
N TRP A 81 -6.71 -35.52 38.11
CA TRP A 81 -7.17 -36.92 38.10
C TRP A 81 -6.13 -37.85 38.73
N LEU A 82 -4.84 -37.68 38.37
CA LEU A 82 -3.75 -38.47 38.92
C LEU A 82 -3.62 -38.30 40.44
N ASN A 83 -3.71 -37.05 40.94
CA ASN A 83 -3.61 -36.76 42.38
C ASN A 83 -4.83 -37.27 43.16
N ARG A 84 -6.02 -37.28 42.56
CA ARG A 84 -7.24 -37.78 43.21
C ARG A 84 -7.20 -39.28 43.47
N ASN A 85 -6.43 -40.02 42.67
CA ASN A 85 -6.24 -41.46 42.85
C ASN A 85 -5.19 -41.78 43.93
N LYS A 86 -4.31 -40.84 44.27
CA LYS A 86 -3.31 -41.00 45.32
C LYS A 86 -3.89 -40.82 46.74
N ASN A 87 -4.97 -40.05 46.87
CA ASN A 87 -5.62 -39.72 48.16
C ASN A 87 -6.72 -40.71 48.60
N LYS A 88 -6.84 -41.87 47.94
CA LYS A 88 -7.84 -42.91 48.24
C LYS A 88 -7.26 -44.17 48.91
N ASN A 89 -5.97 -44.16 49.26
CA ASN A 89 -5.24 -45.28 49.84
C ASN A 89 -4.69 -45.00 51.27
N ASP A 90 -5.15 -43.95 51.94
CA ASP A 90 -4.98 -43.77 53.40
C ASP A 90 -6.30 -44.05 54.13
#